data_AF-A0A9E2JJX7-F1
#
_entry.id   AF-A0A9E2JJX7-F1
#
_cell.length_a   1.000
_cell.length_b   1.000
_cell.length_c   1.000
_cell.angle_alpha   90.00
_cell.angle_beta   90.00
_cell.angle_gamma   90.00
#
_symmetry.space_group_name_H-M   'P 1'
#
loop_
_entity.id
_entity.type
_entity.pdbx_description
1 polymer ?
#
loop_
_entity_poly.entity_id
_entity_poly.type
_entity_poly.pdbx_seq_one_letter_code
_entity_poly.pdbx_strand_id
1 'polypeptide(L)'
;MSHNSSVSPQWVDMHVHLYPEPMARAVWKWFQGQGWGCHAQYVQDVRQTLAAHGVGRAVALSYPHKTGVAAELNRFMAGLGRADPMWLPFASVYPDDPDFKE
;
A
#
# COMPACT_ATOMS: atom_id res chain seq x y z
N MET A 1 0.51 -31.09 -24.12
CA MET A 1 1.00 -29.72 -24.40
C MET A 1 1.23 -29.03 -23.07
N SER A 2 2.49 -29.00 -22.63
CA SER A 2 2.92 -28.39 -21.38
C SER A 2 2.83 -26.87 -21.49
N HIS A 3 1.90 -26.25 -20.78
CA HIS A 3 1.91 -24.79 -20.57
C HIS A 3 2.97 -24.47 -19.52
N ASN A 4 4.24 -24.45 -19.95
CA ASN A 4 5.31 -23.82 -19.18
C ASN A 4 5.34 -22.34 -19.56
N SER A 5 4.44 -21.56 -18.99
CA SER A 5 4.47 -20.11 -19.10
C SER A 5 5.20 -19.58 -17.88
N SER A 6 6.53 -19.55 -17.94
CA SER A 6 7.39 -18.80 -17.01
C SER A 6 7.23 -17.30 -17.27
N VAL A 7 6.00 -16.82 -17.18
CA VAL A 7 5.64 -15.42 -17.33
C VAL A 7 6.11 -14.74 -16.06
N SER A 8 7.20 -14.01 -16.19
CA SER A 8 7.59 -12.98 -15.23
C SER A 8 6.39 -12.03 -15.04
N PRO A 9 6.16 -11.48 -13.84
CA PRO A 9 5.14 -10.45 -13.59
C PRO A 9 4.99 -9.47 -14.75
N GLN A 10 3.88 -9.50 -15.48
CA GLN A 10 3.74 -8.69 -16.69
C GLN A 10 3.41 -7.22 -16.38
N TRP A 11 2.84 -6.96 -15.20
CA TRP A 11 2.34 -5.64 -14.83
C TRP A 11 2.90 -5.19 -13.50
N VAL A 12 3.26 -3.91 -13.46
CA VAL A 12 3.57 -3.17 -12.25
C VAL A 12 2.42 -2.20 -12.00
N ASP A 13 1.70 -2.35 -10.90
CA ASP A 13 0.73 -1.34 -10.48
C ASP A 13 1.45 -0.22 -9.74
N MET A 14 1.40 0.99 -10.27
CA MET A 14 2.15 2.12 -9.74
C MET A 14 1.38 2.88 -8.64
N HIS A 15 0.13 2.53 -8.35
CA HIS A 15 -0.73 3.33 -7.49
C HIS A 15 -1.58 2.49 -6.54
N VAL A 16 -0.96 1.95 -5.48
CA VAL A 16 -1.67 1.17 -4.45
C VAL A 16 -1.48 1.81 -3.08
N HIS A 17 -2.58 2.26 -2.47
CA HIS A 17 -2.55 2.82 -1.12
C HIS A 17 -2.66 1.73 -0.05
N LEU A 18 -1.66 1.64 0.83
CA LEU A 18 -1.63 0.67 1.93
C LEU A 18 -1.39 1.40 3.27
N TYR A 19 -1.99 0.88 4.33
CA TYR A 19 -1.87 1.45 5.67
C TYR A 19 -1.77 0.35 6.73
N PRO A 20 -1.16 0.63 7.90
CA PRO A 20 -1.29 -0.22 9.07
C PRO A 20 -2.76 -0.47 9.38
N GLU A 21 -3.10 -1.69 9.79
CA GLU A 21 -4.49 -2.13 9.92
C GLU A 21 -5.38 -1.22 10.78
N PRO A 22 -4.93 -0.69 11.95
CA PRO A 22 -5.74 0.26 12.72
C PRO A 22 -6.06 1.54 11.94
N MET A 23 -5.11 2.04 11.16
CA MET A 23 -5.29 3.22 10.32
C MET A 23 -6.19 2.93 9.12
N ALA A 24 -5.99 1.79 8.43
CA ALA A 24 -6.88 1.34 7.35
C ALA A 24 -8.33 1.24 7.82
N ARG A 25 -8.57 0.69 9.02
CA ARG A 25 -9.90 0.64 9.65
C ARG A 25 -10.53 2.02 9.83
N ALA A 26 -9.75 2.99 10.29
CA ALA A 26 -10.21 4.36 10.48
C ALA A 26 -10.58 5.03 9.14
N VAL A 27 -9.76 4.82 8.10
CA VAL A 27 -10.03 5.30 6.74
C VAL A 27 -11.33 4.68 6.20
N TRP A 28 -11.49 3.36 6.30
CA TRP A 28 -12.71 2.68 5.86
C TRP A 28 -13.96 3.17 6.58
N LYS A 29 -13.88 3.33 7.92
CA LYS A 29 -14.98 3.87 8.72
C LYS A 29 -15.37 5.28 8.27
N TRP A 30 -14.39 6.12 7.93
CA TRP A 30 -14.66 7.47 7.43
C TRP A 30 -15.44 7.43 6.11
N PHE A 31 -14.97 6.66 5.11
CA PHE A 31 -15.64 6.54 3.80
C PHE A 31 -17.04 5.93 3.91
N GLN A 32 -17.23 4.90 4.73
CA GLN A 32 -18.54 4.33 5.00
C GLN A 32 -19.50 5.38 5.59
N GLY A 33 -19.01 6.24 6.49
CA GLY A 33 -19.77 7.37 7.02
C GLY A 33 -20.13 8.43 5.97
N GLN A 34 -19.38 8.51 4.86
CA GLN A 34 -19.71 9.36 3.71
C GLN A 34 -20.70 8.70 2.72
N GLY A 35 -21.23 7.51 3.04
CA GLY A 35 -22.17 6.78 2.19
C GLY A 35 -21.50 6.03 1.03
N TRP A 36 -20.18 5.85 1.06
CA TRP A 36 -19.47 5.09 0.04
C TRP A 36 -19.60 3.60 0.30
N GLY A 37 -19.96 2.83 -0.74
CA GLY A 37 -19.98 1.36 -0.72
C GLY A 37 -18.58 0.75 -0.73
N CYS A 38 -17.75 1.08 0.25
CA CYS A 38 -16.37 0.62 0.32
C CYS A 38 -16.29 -0.83 0.81
N HIS A 39 -15.63 -1.68 0.03
CA HIS A 39 -15.20 -3.00 0.48
C HIS A 39 -13.87 -2.82 1.21
N ALA A 40 -13.88 -3.03 2.53
CA ALA A 40 -12.68 -2.89 3.34
C ALA A 40 -11.67 -3.98 2.98
N GLN A 41 -10.57 -3.57 2.36
CA GLN A 41 -9.44 -4.45 2.06
C GLN A 41 -8.22 -4.03 2.88
N TYR A 42 -7.42 -5.01 3.27
CA TYR A 42 -6.14 -4.83 3.93
C TYR A 42 -5.01 -5.41 3.07
N VAL A 43 -3.77 -5.26 3.52
CA VAL A 43 -2.56 -5.60 2.75
C VAL A 43 -2.66 -6.97 2.06
N GLN A 44 -3.10 -8.01 2.79
CA GLN A 44 -3.18 -9.37 2.24
C GLN A 44 -4.31 -9.54 1.21
N ASP A 45 -5.46 -8.89 1.43
CA ASP A 45 -6.58 -8.91 0.48
C ASP A 45 -6.19 -8.21 -0.83
N VAL A 46 -5.51 -7.07 -0.72
CA VAL A 46 -5.00 -6.31 -1.87
C VAL A 46 -3.94 -7.13 -2.60
N ARG A 47 -3.00 -7.74 -1.87
CA ARG A 47 -1.98 -8.65 -2.42
C ARG A 47 -2.63 -9.74 -3.27
N GLN A 48 -3.61 -10.45 -2.72
CA GLN A 48 -4.31 -11.54 -3.40
C GLN A 48 -5.07 -11.05 -4.63
N THR A 49 -5.75 -9.91 -4.51
CA THR A 49 -6.49 -9.29 -5.61
C THR A 49 -5.55 -8.96 -6.77
N LEU A 50 -4.45 -8.26 -6.50
CA LEU A 50 -3.46 -7.88 -7.51
C LEU A 50 -2.83 -9.12 -8.20
N ALA A 51 -2.44 -10.12 -7.41
CA ALA A 51 -1.86 -11.36 -7.94
C ALA A 51 -2.85 -12.13 -8.83
N ALA A 52 -4.13 -12.19 -8.46
CA ALA A 52 -5.18 -12.81 -9.27
C ALA A 52 -5.39 -12.10 -10.61
N HIS A 53 -5.00 -10.84 -10.74
CA HIS A 53 -5.09 -10.04 -11.96
C HIS A 53 -3.76 -9.96 -12.72
N GLY A 54 -2.75 -10.77 -12.35
CA GLY A 54 -1.47 -10.84 -13.07
C GLY A 54 -0.48 -9.71 -12.75
N VAL A 55 -0.77 -8.88 -11.74
CA VAL A 55 0.18 -7.92 -11.18
C VAL A 55 1.17 -8.67 -10.30
N GLY A 56 2.47 -8.55 -10.56
CA GLY A 56 3.47 -9.19 -9.70
C GLY A 56 4.45 -8.22 -9.04
N ARG A 57 4.32 -6.91 -9.28
CA ARG A 57 4.91 -5.86 -8.45
C ARG A 57 3.92 -4.71 -8.29
N ALA A 58 3.90 -4.05 -7.16
CA ALA A 58 3.07 -2.89 -6.93
C ALA A 58 3.77 -1.86 -6.04
N VAL A 59 3.61 -0.58 -6.35
CA VAL A 59 4.12 0.52 -5.51
C VAL A 59 3.19 0.69 -4.32
N ALA A 60 3.73 0.46 -3.13
CA ALA A 60 3.04 0.66 -1.87
C ALA A 60 3.16 2.12 -1.43
N LEU A 61 2.07 2.86 -1.57
CA LEU A 61 1.94 4.28 -1.26
C LEU A 61 1.26 4.48 0.10
N SER A 62 1.72 5.47 0.86
CA SER A 62 0.98 6.03 2.01
C SER A 62 0.82 7.53 1.83
N TYR A 63 -0.09 8.11 2.60
CA TYR A 63 -0.31 9.54 2.62
C TYR A 63 -0.29 10.05 4.07
N PRO A 64 0.82 10.65 4.53
CA PRO A 64 0.84 11.33 5.81
C PRO A 64 0.00 12.61 5.70
N HIS A 65 -1.08 12.70 6.48
CA HIS A 65 -2.04 13.82 6.42
C HIS A 65 -1.93 14.79 7.60
N LYS A 66 -0.94 14.57 8.49
CA LYS A 66 -0.70 15.39 9.68
C LYS A 66 0.69 15.14 10.25
N THR A 67 1.17 16.07 11.07
CA THR A 67 2.45 15.94 11.79
C THR A 67 2.52 14.66 12.63
N GLY A 68 3.70 14.04 12.65
CA GLY A 68 4.08 12.92 13.50
C GLY A 68 3.80 11.54 12.91
N VAL A 69 3.24 11.43 11.70
CA VAL A 69 2.84 10.12 11.14
C VAL A 69 3.75 9.61 10.01
N ALA A 70 4.52 10.48 9.34
CA ALA A 70 5.30 10.06 8.17
C ALA A 70 6.36 9.02 8.52
N ALA A 71 7.09 9.21 9.62
CA ALA A 71 8.14 8.28 10.04
C ALA A 71 7.62 6.85 10.31
N GLU A 72 6.45 6.71 10.93
CA GLU A 72 5.86 5.40 11.19
C GLU A 72 5.31 4.76 9.91
N LEU A 73 4.66 5.54 9.04
CA LEU A 73 4.21 5.07 7.73
C LEU A 73 5.38 4.60 6.86
N ASN A 74 6.50 5.32 6.86
CA ASN A 74 7.69 4.91 6.12
C ASN A 74 8.30 3.62 6.69
N ARG A 75 8.31 3.45 8.02
CA ARG A 75 8.73 2.18 8.65
C ARG A 75 7.81 1.03 8.23
N PHE A 76 6.50 1.27 8.18
CA PHE A 76 5.52 0.30 7.70
C PHE A 76 5.78 -0.09 6.24
N MET A 77 5.97 0.89 5.34
CA MET A 77 6.27 0.62 3.93
C MET A 77 7.54 -0.19 3.77
N ALA A 78 8.63 0.20 4.43
CA ALA A 78 9.88 -0.56 4.40
C ALA A 78 9.69 -1.99 4.95
N GLY A 79 8.82 -2.17 5.94
CA GLY A 79 8.42 -3.49 6.46
C GLY A 79 7.72 -4.35 5.41
N LEU A 80 6.78 -3.78 4.65
CA LEU A 80 6.09 -4.48 3.56
C LEU A 80 7.06 -4.98 2.50
N GLY A 81 7.94 -4.10 1.99
CA GLY A 81 8.90 -4.48 0.96
C GLY A 81 9.93 -5.54 1.41
N ARG A 82 10.26 -5.57 2.71
CA ARG A 82 11.10 -6.65 3.28
C ARG A 82 10.35 -7.97 3.41
N ALA A 83 9.05 -7.93 3.71
CA ALA A 83 8.25 -9.11 3.97
C ALA A 83 7.75 -9.80 2.69
N ASP A 84 7.41 -9.03 1.65
CA ASP A 84 6.93 -9.55 0.37
C ASP A 84 7.52 -8.71 -0.79
N PRO A 85 8.34 -9.30 -1.67
CA PRO A 85 8.97 -8.60 -2.79
C PRO A 85 7.98 -8.11 -3.86
N MET A 86 6.69 -8.48 -3.75
CA MET A 86 5.62 -7.86 -4.54
C MET A 86 5.55 -6.35 -4.29
N TRP A 87 5.84 -5.89 -3.08
CA TRP A 87 5.71 -4.49 -2.72
C TRP A 87 6.99 -3.71 -3.00
N LEU A 88 6.87 -2.66 -3.80
CA LEU A 88 7.88 -1.62 -3.98
C LEU A 88 7.57 -0.49 -2.98
N PRO A 89 8.28 -0.38 -1.86
CA PRO A 89 7.95 0.60 -0.83
C PRO A 89 8.23 2.03 -1.30
N PHE A 90 7.27 2.93 -1.12
CA PHE A 90 7.43 4.35 -1.42
C PHE A 90 7.39 5.16 -0.13
N ALA A 91 8.47 5.91 0.13
CA ALA A 91 8.55 6.80 1.28
C ALA A 91 7.83 8.12 1.00
N SER A 92 7.17 8.68 2.01
CA SER A 92 6.52 9.98 1.96
C SER A 92 7.08 10.91 3.03
N VAL A 93 7.09 12.20 2.74
CA VAL A 93 7.45 13.26 3.70
C VAL A 93 6.22 14.09 4.01
N TYR A 94 6.17 14.65 5.22
CA TYR A 94 5.15 15.62 5.60
C TYR A 94 5.85 16.95 5.93
N PRO A 95 5.53 18.06 5.24
CA PRO A 95 6.27 19.32 5.39
C PRO A 95 6.32 19.88 6.81
N ASP A 96 5.28 19.65 7.63
CA ASP A 96 5.25 20.15 9.00
C ASP A 96 5.82 19.14 10.03
N ASP A 97 6.54 18.09 9.60
CA ASP A 97 7.26 17.21 10.52
C ASP A 97 8.53 17.89 11.07
N PRO A 98 8.86 17.75 12.38
CA PRO A 98 10.01 18.43 12.97
C PRO A 98 11.37 18.08 12.35
N ASP A 99 11.47 16.92 11.71
CA ASP A 99 12.68 16.43 11.05
C ASP A 99 12.68 16.64 9.52
N PHE A 100 11.64 17.28 8.96
CA PHE A 100 11.61 17.69 7.55
C PHE A 100 12.69 18.76 7.28
N LYS A 101 13.41 18.59 6.17
CA LYS A 101 14.43 19.52 5.68
C LYS A 101 14.25 19.69 4.18
N GLU A 102 14.18 20.94 3.73
CA GLU A 102 14.13 21.32 2.32
C GLU A 102 15.47 21.16 1.60
#